data_AF-A0A2V6AH55-F1
#
_entry.id   AF-A0A2V6AH55-F1
#
_cell.length_a   1.000
_cell.length_b   1.000
_cell.length_c   1.000
_cell.angle_alpha   90.00
_cell.angle_beta   90.00
_cell.angle_gamma   90.00
#
_symmetry.space_group_name_H-M   'P 1'
#
loop_
_entity.id
_entity.type
_entity.pdbx_description
1 polymer ?
#
loop_
_entity_poly.entity_id
_entity_poly.type
_entity_poly.pdbx_seq_one_letter_code
_entity_poly.pdbx_strand_id
1 'polypeptide(L)'
;MKRFLPGLVLLFAVSWIGANWLPHKVAKDDVDLTKFGKIPVLVGGRVKPLDTVARNSLLIVHGKQELRLEGGGRLSAMQWLTDVLFNASAADQYPVFLVQNAEVLGLFGWEQSDRKYFSFIEFSPFLKQIDEQGAQSEKLESVQRSAYQNAILNLRNALSLYQRLKNSVQPEGAENFASELEAFENSIPAAGRAASQRAAGEDFDRAKLDEVVVLIQRYERLSEMAYILAVPPLEPNGQWHSVGDSLLRSVGTGEIHPVVKQYALLGDAYR
;
A
#
# COMPACT_ATOMS: atom_id res chain seq x y z
N MET A 1 18.09 -55.77 12.80
CA MET A 1 17.93 -54.31 12.95
C MET A 1 17.24 -53.61 11.75
N LYS A 2 16.36 -54.29 10.98
CA LYS A 2 15.70 -53.70 9.77
C LYS A 2 14.18 -53.49 9.91
N ARG A 3 13.59 -53.79 11.07
CA ARG A 3 12.13 -53.67 11.31
C ARG A 3 11.67 -52.35 11.91
N PHE A 4 12.59 -51.53 12.43
CA PHE A 4 12.28 -50.22 13.03
C PHE A 4 12.52 -49.03 12.09
N LEU A 5 13.18 -49.26 10.95
CA LEU A 5 13.47 -48.24 9.94
C LEU A 5 12.19 -47.59 9.36
N PRO A 6 11.12 -48.34 9.03
CA PRO A 6 9.90 -47.75 8.49
C PRO A 6 9.19 -46.82 9.49
N GLY A 7 9.19 -47.19 10.78
CA GLY A 7 8.58 -46.40 11.84
C GLY A 7 9.32 -45.09 12.10
N LEU A 8 10.65 -45.11 12.03
CA LEU A 8 11.49 -43.90 12.17
C LEU A 8 11.28 -42.94 11.00
N VAL A 9 11.20 -43.43 9.76
CA VAL A 9 10.93 -42.60 8.58
C VAL A 9 9.53 -41.97 8.66
N LEU A 10 8.53 -42.73 9.13
CA LEU A 10 7.17 -42.24 9.26
C LEU A 10 7.05 -41.18 10.37
N LEU A 11 7.72 -41.37 11.50
CA LEU A 11 7.84 -40.35 12.55
C LEU A 11 8.54 -39.08 12.05
N PHE A 12 9.58 -39.22 11.24
CA PHE A 12 10.29 -38.08 10.66
C PHE A 12 9.41 -37.33 9.65
N ALA A 13 8.66 -38.04 8.81
CA ALA A 13 7.72 -37.45 7.85
C ALA A 13 6.55 -36.74 8.56
N VAL A 14 5.98 -37.34 9.60
CA VAL A 14 4.91 -36.73 10.41
C VAL A 14 5.44 -35.52 11.19
N SER A 15 6.65 -35.60 11.73
CA SER A 15 7.31 -34.47 12.41
C SER A 15 7.61 -33.33 11.44
N TRP A 16 8.08 -33.63 10.23
CA TRP A 16 8.36 -32.65 9.19
C TRP A 16 7.09 -31.95 8.69
N ILE A 17 6.01 -32.71 8.47
CA ILE A 17 4.71 -32.15 8.08
C ILE A 17 4.10 -31.33 9.22
N GLY A 18 4.20 -31.80 10.47
CA GLY A 18 3.73 -31.10 11.66
C GLY A 18 4.49 -29.79 11.92
N ALA A 19 5.81 -29.79 11.73
CA ALA A 19 6.66 -28.60 11.88
C ALA A 19 6.33 -27.51 10.85
N ASN A 20 5.87 -27.89 9.65
CA ASN A 20 5.44 -26.97 8.60
C ASN A 20 3.99 -26.47 8.76
N TRP A 21 3.25 -27.03 9.74
CA TRP A 21 1.88 -26.65 10.10
C TRP A 21 1.79 -25.91 11.44
N LEU A 22 2.88 -25.83 12.19
CA LEU A 22 2.98 -24.92 13.31
C LEU A 22 3.04 -23.49 12.77
N PRO A 23 2.06 -22.61 13.10
CA PRO A 23 2.17 -21.20 12.77
C PRO A 23 3.49 -20.67 13.34
N HIS A 24 4.21 -19.87 12.55
CA HIS A 24 5.39 -19.16 13.04
C HIS A 24 5.00 -18.49 14.37
N LYS A 25 5.72 -18.82 15.44
CA LYS A 25 5.54 -18.16 16.72
C LYS A 25 5.87 -16.68 16.51
N VAL A 26 4.81 -15.89 16.40
CA VAL A 26 4.81 -14.43 16.47
C VAL A 26 5.65 -14.06 17.70
N ALA A 27 6.78 -13.37 17.48
CA ALA A 27 7.56 -12.83 18.57
C ALA A 27 6.65 -11.89 19.38
N LYS A 28 6.89 -11.76 20.69
CA LYS A 28 5.96 -11.13 21.63
C LYS A 28 5.67 -9.64 21.34
N ASP A 29 6.41 -9.03 20.42
CA ASP A 29 6.36 -7.62 20.00
C ASP A 29 5.98 -7.44 18.51
N ASP A 30 5.53 -8.50 17.83
CA ASP A 30 5.21 -8.46 16.40
C ASP A 30 3.72 -8.12 16.18
N VAL A 31 3.42 -7.28 15.18
CA VAL A 31 2.06 -6.80 14.92
C VAL A 31 1.14 -7.99 14.59
N ASP A 32 0.00 -8.11 15.27
CA ASP A 32 -0.98 -9.17 15.01
C ASP A 32 -1.70 -8.92 13.68
N LEU A 33 -1.06 -9.34 12.59
CA LEU A 33 -1.55 -9.20 11.21
C LEU A 33 -2.88 -9.91 10.99
N THR A 34 -3.20 -10.91 11.81
CA THR A 34 -4.48 -11.62 11.73
C THR A 34 -5.63 -10.74 12.21
N LYS A 35 -5.42 -9.95 13.27
CA LYS A 35 -6.39 -8.95 13.71
C LYS A 35 -6.41 -7.74 12.78
N PHE A 36 -5.25 -7.24 12.37
CA PHE A 36 -5.16 -6.12 11.44
C PHE A 36 -5.88 -6.42 10.12
N GLY A 37 -5.72 -7.64 9.60
CA GLY A 37 -6.40 -8.09 8.38
C GLY A 37 -7.94 -8.15 8.47
N LYS A 38 -8.53 -8.15 9.67
CA LYS A 38 -9.99 -8.15 9.87
C LYS A 38 -10.59 -6.75 9.82
N ILE A 39 -9.78 -5.69 9.83
CA ILE A 39 -10.28 -4.32 9.77
C ILE A 39 -11.07 -4.13 8.46
N PRO A 40 -12.34 -3.68 8.53
CA PRO A 40 -13.15 -3.45 7.34
C PRO A 40 -12.69 -2.18 6.62
N VAL A 41 -12.59 -2.27 5.29
CA VAL A 41 -12.26 -1.14 4.41
C VAL A 41 -13.13 -1.19 3.16
N LEU A 42 -13.38 -0.04 2.53
CA LEU A 42 -14.13 0.01 1.27
C LEU A 42 -13.17 0.05 0.07
N VAL A 43 -13.32 -0.91 -0.85
CA VAL A 43 -12.56 -1.00 -2.09
C VAL A 43 -13.49 -1.42 -3.22
N GLY A 44 -13.55 -0.62 -4.29
CA GLY A 44 -14.41 -0.88 -5.45
C GLY A 44 -15.89 -0.91 -5.09
N GLY A 45 -16.35 0.01 -4.24
CA GLY A 45 -17.75 0.12 -3.81
C GLY A 45 -18.22 -0.92 -2.80
N ARG A 46 -17.35 -1.84 -2.35
CA ARG A 46 -17.71 -2.89 -1.39
C ARG A 46 -16.82 -2.88 -0.16
N VAL A 47 -17.43 -2.89 1.02
CA VAL A 47 -16.74 -3.11 2.29
C VAL A 47 -16.26 -4.56 2.36
N LYS A 48 -14.97 -4.75 2.63
CA LYS A 48 -14.34 -6.06 2.78
C LYS A 48 -13.22 -5.99 3.83
N PRO A 49 -12.83 -7.11 4.45
CA PRO A 49 -11.66 -7.14 5.32
C PRO A 49 -10.38 -6.78 4.55
N LEU A 50 -9.46 -6.09 5.22
CA LEU A 50 -8.16 -5.71 4.65
C LEU A 50 -7.37 -6.92 4.12
N ASP A 51 -7.49 -8.08 4.75
CA ASP A 51 -6.91 -9.36 4.31
C ASP A 51 -7.40 -9.82 2.92
N THR A 52 -8.64 -9.47 2.56
CA THR A 52 -9.12 -9.68 1.19
C THR A 52 -8.45 -8.74 0.20
N VAL A 53 -8.24 -7.48 0.61
CA VAL A 53 -7.52 -6.49 -0.22
C VAL A 53 -6.09 -6.95 -0.45
N ALA A 54 -5.39 -7.36 0.61
CA ALA A 54 -4.02 -7.86 0.55
C ALA A 54 -3.88 -9.01 -0.45
N ARG A 55 -4.70 -10.06 -0.30
CA ARG A 55 -4.65 -11.24 -1.17
C ARG A 55 -4.97 -10.92 -2.62
N ASN A 56 -5.98 -10.09 -2.87
CA ASN A 56 -6.38 -9.75 -4.24
C ASN A 56 -5.34 -8.86 -4.91
N SER A 57 -4.81 -7.86 -4.19
CA SER A 57 -3.76 -6.99 -4.71
C SER A 57 -2.48 -7.74 -5.02
N LEU A 58 -2.03 -8.61 -4.10
CA LEU A 58 -0.82 -9.42 -4.35
C LEU A 58 -1.05 -10.40 -5.51
N LEU A 59 -2.25 -10.97 -5.65
CA LEU A 59 -2.57 -11.82 -6.80
C LEU A 59 -2.48 -11.06 -8.13
N ILE A 60 -2.93 -9.80 -8.18
CA ILE A 60 -2.85 -8.95 -9.38
C ILE A 60 -1.39 -8.63 -9.71
N VAL A 61 -0.58 -8.25 -8.72
CA VAL A 61 0.80 -7.79 -8.93
C VAL A 61 1.78 -8.94 -9.17
N HIS A 62 1.62 -10.03 -8.41
CA HIS A 62 2.57 -11.15 -8.32
C HIS A 62 2.07 -12.45 -8.98
N GLY A 63 0.76 -12.58 -9.21
CA GLY A 63 0.14 -13.82 -9.70
C GLY A 63 -0.03 -14.91 -8.62
N LYS A 64 0.37 -14.65 -7.37
CA LYS A 64 0.21 -15.56 -6.22
C LYS A 64 -0.15 -14.75 -4.97
N GLN A 65 -0.61 -15.44 -3.93
CA GLN A 65 -0.98 -14.83 -2.63
C GLN A 65 0.11 -14.99 -1.55
N GLU A 66 1.28 -15.50 -1.92
CA GLU A 66 2.48 -15.56 -1.09
C GLU A 66 3.67 -15.04 -1.91
N LEU A 67 4.59 -14.34 -1.27
CA LEU A 67 5.85 -13.92 -1.86
C LEU A 67 6.99 -14.77 -1.31
N ARG A 68 7.91 -15.19 -2.17
CA ARG A 68 9.18 -15.82 -1.75
C ARG A 68 10.30 -14.80 -1.90
N LEU A 69 11.01 -14.55 -0.81
CA LEU A 69 12.16 -13.64 -0.79
C LEU A 69 13.43 -14.38 -1.20
N GLU A 70 14.39 -13.61 -1.70
CA GLU A 70 15.76 -14.08 -1.89
C GLU A 70 16.34 -14.48 -0.53
N GLY A 71 16.76 -15.74 -0.38
CA GLY A 71 17.14 -16.34 0.92
C GLY A 71 16.12 -17.32 1.52
N GLY A 72 14.98 -17.54 0.87
CA GLY A 72 14.04 -18.61 1.21
C GLY A 72 12.95 -18.24 2.21
N GLY A 73 12.94 -16.98 2.69
CA GLY A 73 11.83 -16.43 3.49
C GLY A 73 10.53 -16.35 2.68
N ARG A 74 9.39 -16.39 3.37
CA ARG A 74 8.06 -16.22 2.77
C ARG A 74 7.33 -15.06 3.44
N LEU A 75 6.75 -14.16 2.64
CA LEU A 75 5.83 -13.15 3.12
C LEU A 75 4.39 -13.55 2.78
N SER A 76 3.52 -13.47 3.77
CA SER A 76 2.08 -13.56 3.54
C SER A 76 1.58 -12.31 2.79
N ALA A 77 0.42 -12.41 2.14
CA ALA A 77 -0.19 -11.24 1.52
C ALA A 77 -0.41 -10.08 2.51
N MET A 78 -0.81 -10.38 3.75
CA MET A 78 -1.02 -9.36 4.79
C MET A 78 0.29 -8.72 5.25
N GLN A 79 1.35 -9.51 5.41
CA GLN A 79 2.68 -8.98 5.72
C GLN A 79 3.13 -8.02 4.61
N TRP A 80 3.07 -8.49 3.35
CA TRP A 80 3.40 -7.66 2.19
C TRP A 80 2.57 -6.37 2.12
N LEU A 81 1.24 -6.45 2.31
CA LEU A 81 0.41 -5.25 2.28
C LEU A 81 0.78 -4.29 3.43
N THR A 82 1.07 -4.80 4.62
CA THR A 82 1.45 -3.98 5.78
C THR A 82 2.78 -3.26 5.51
N ASP A 83 3.75 -3.95 4.90
CA ASP A 83 4.98 -3.32 4.42
C ASP A 83 4.70 -2.26 3.36
N VAL A 84 3.82 -2.51 2.38
CA VAL A 84 3.44 -1.51 1.37
C VAL A 84 2.79 -0.27 1.98
N LEU A 85 1.93 -0.46 2.99
CA LEU A 85 1.19 0.61 3.65
C LEU A 85 2.07 1.46 4.58
N PHE A 86 2.98 0.82 5.32
CA PHE A 86 3.70 1.46 6.43
C PHE A 86 5.21 1.51 6.28
N ASN A 87 5.81 0.65 5.46
CA ASN A 87 7.24 0.56 5.22
C ASN A 87 7.55 0.44 3.72
N ALA A 88 7.05 1.42 2.96
CA ALA A 88 7.19 1.49 1.51
C ALA A 88 8.64 1.29 1.02
N SER A 89 9.63 1.84 1.73
CA SER A 89 11.05 1.71 1.38
C SER A 89 11.55 0.26 1.42
N ALA A 90 11.11 -0.54 2.40
CA ALA A 90 11.39 -1.98 2.43
C ALA A 90 10.60 -2.71 1.34
N ALA A 91 9.31 -2.39 1.19
CA ALA A 91 8.44 -3.03 0.22
C ALA A 91 8.88 -2.81 -1.24
N ASP A 92 9.48 -1.66 -1.54
CA ASP A 92 9.93 -1.28 -2.88
C ASP A 92 11.06 -2.19 -3.40
N GLN A 93 11.77 -2.87 -2.49
CA GLN A 93 12.87 -3.79 -2.79
C GLN A 93 12.39 -5.23 -3.02
N TYR A 94 11.14 -5.55 -2.68
CA TYR A 94 10.62 -6.90 -2.83
C TYR A 94 10.44 -7.28 -4.31
N PRO A 95 10.86 -8.49 -4.74
CA PRO A 95 10.69 -8.94 -6.12
C PRO A 95 9.25 -9.41 -6.38
N VAL A 96 8.32 -8.46 -6.50
CA VAL A 96 6.87 -8.74 -6.55
C VAL A 96 6.34 -8.75 -7.98
N PHE A 97 6.84 -7.91 -8.87
CA PHE A 97 6.27 -7.69 -10.20
C PHE A 97 6.73 -8.74 -11.20
N LEU A 98 5.77 -9.42 -11.83
CA LEU A 98 6.02 -10.44 -12.84
C LEU A 98 6.24 -9.81 -14.22
N VAL A 99 7.41 -10.00 -14.82
CA VAL A 99 7.69 -9.61 -16.21
C VAL A 99 8.33 -10.77 -16.95
N GLN A 100 7.67 -11.27 -17.99
CA GLN A 100 8.15 -12.41 -18.79
C GLN A 100 8.33 -12.06 -20.28
N ASN A 101 7.76 -10.95 -20.73
CA ASN A 101 7.81 -10.57 -22.13
C ASN A 101 9.17 -9.92 -22.46
N ALA A 102 9.90 -10.50 -23.41
CA ALA A 102 11.25 -10.06 -23.79
C ALA A 102 11.28 -8.64 -24.38
N GLU A 103 10.25 -8.23 -25.11
CA GLU A 103 10.15 -6.87 -25.66
C GLU A 103 9.95 -5.83 -24.55
N VAL A 104 9.19 -6.17 -23.50
CA VAL A 104 9.06 -5.33 -22.29
C VAL A 104 10.40 -5.23 -21.56
N LEU A 105 11.17 -6.32 -21.41
CA LEU A 105 12.50 -6.26 -20.81
C LEU A 105 13.46 -5.41 -21.66
N GLY A 106 13.41 -5.57 -22.98
CA GLY A 106 14.19 -4.79 -23.93
C GLY A 106 13.91 -3.28 -23.85
N LEU A 107 12.69 -2.88 -23.48
CA LEU A 107 12.32 -1.47 -23.24
C LEU A 107 13.23 -0.80 -22.19
N PHE A 108 13.73 -1.57 -21.24
CA PHE A 108 14.58 -1.12 -20.13
C PHE A 108 16.07 -1.46 -20.35
N GLY A 109 16.41 -2.05 -21.50
CA GLY A 109 17.75 -2.57 -21.77
C GLY A 109 18.10 -3.82 -20.97
N TRP A 110 17.10 -4.57 -20.49
CA TRP A 110 17.31 -5.81 -19.73
C TRP A 110 17.25 -7.02 -20.66
N GLU A 111 18.13 -7.98 -20.39
CA GLU A 111 18.14 -9.25 -21.11
C GLU A 111 17.16 -10.26 -20.52
N GLN A 112 16.62 -11.13 -21.37
CA GLN A 112 15.79 -12.23 -20.91
C GLN A 112 16.65 -13.23 -20.13
N SER A 113 16.19 -13.62 -18.94
CA SER A 113 16.83 -14.61 -18.09
C SER A 113 15.78 -15.48 -17.38
N ASP A 114 16.22 -16.42 -16.54
CA ASP A 114 15.33 -17.22 -15.70
C ASP A 114 14.64 -16.38 -14.60
N ARG A 115 15.07 -15.13 -14.40
CA ARG A 115 14.47 -14.18 -13.46
C ARG A 115 13.11 -13.72 -13.97
N LYS A 116 12.07 -13.98 -13.18
CA LYS A 116 10.68 -13.63 -13.52
C LYS A 116 10.14 -12.42 -12.76
N TYR A 117 10.73 -12.12 -11.61
CA TYR A 117 10.21 -11.13 -10.68
C TYR A 117 11.20 -10.01 -10.46
N PHE A 118 10.66 -8.79 -10.46
CA PHE A 118 11.36 -7.53 -10.33
C PHE A 118 10.74 -6.70 -9.22
N SER A 119 11.53 -5.80 -8.66
CA SER A 119 11.13 -4.91 -7.56
C SER A 119 10.62 -3.58 -8.09
N PHE A 120 9.89 -2.83 -7.26
CA PHE A 120 9.37 -1.51 -7.65
C PHE A 120 10.52 -0.53 -7.92
N ILE A 121 11.57 -0.59 -7.10
CA ILE A 121 12.72 0.32 -7.22
C ILE A 121 13.43 0.19 -8.57
N GLU A 122 13.43 -1.01 -9.17
CA GLU A 122 13.99 -1.24 -10.50
C GLU A 122 13.17 -0.59 -11.63
N PHE A 123 11.85 -0.44 -11.45
CA PHE A 123 11.00 0.24 -12.42
C PHE A 123 10.91 1.75 -12.20
N SER A 124 11.35 2.26 -11.04
CA SER A 124 11.26 3.69 -10.69
C SER A 124 11.82 4.63 -11.77
N PRO A 125 12.97 4.34 -12.42
CA PRO A 125 13.49 5.18 -13.51
C PRO A 125 12.62 5.15 -14.79
N PHE A 126 11.78 4.14 -14.96
CA PHE A 126 11.05 3.85 -16.19
C PHE A 126 9.53 4.09 -16.08
N LEU A 127 9.02 4.54 -14.93
CA LEU A 127 7.58 4.68 -14.69
C LEU A 127 6.86 5.51 -15.75
N LYS A 128 7.47 6.63 -16.19
CA LYS A 128 6.90 7.48 -17.24
C LYS A 128 6.76 6.73 -18.57
N GLN A 129 7.81 6.02 -18.98
CA GLN A 129 7.81 5.26 -20.23
C GLN A 129 6.79 4.11 -20.19
N ILE A 130 6.68 3.42 -19.05
CA ILE A 130 5.68 2.37 -18.83
C ILE A 130 4.26 2.94 -18.91
N ASP A 131 4.01 4.08 -18.27
CA ASP A 131 2.70 4.75 -18.33
C ASP A 131 2.33 5.16 -19.75
N GLU A 132 3.24 5.81 -20.48
CA GLU A 132 3.02 6.23 -21.86
C GLU A 132 2.70 5.04 -22.78
N GLN A 133 3.50 3.97 -22.73
CA GLN A 133 3.31 2.78 -23.56
C GLN A 133 2.03 2.01 -23.17
N GLY A 134 1.73 1.90 -21.88
CA GLY A 134 0.50 1.28 -21.41
C GLY A 134 -0.74 2.09 -21.79
N ALA A 135 -0.69 3.42 -21.69
CA ALA A 135 -1.78 4.31 -22.10
C ALA A 135 -2.08 4.22 -23.61
N GLN A 136 -1.07 4.06 -24.46
CA GLN A 136 -1.30 3.77 -25.88
C GLN A 136 -1.95 2.40 -26.09
N SER A 137 -1.52 1.40 -25.32
CA SER A 137 -2.05 0.03 -25.39
C SER A 137 -3.51 -0.05 -24.93
N GLU A 138 -3.90 0.76 -23.94
CA GLU A 138 -5.25 0.83 -23.38
C GLU A 138 -6.30 1.28 -24.41
N LYS A 139 -5.91 2.13 -25.38
CA LYS A 139 -6.81 2.63 -26.45
C LYS A 139 -7.30 1.52 -27.40
N LEU A 140 -6.58 0.41 -27.46
CA LEU A 140 -6.95 -0.74 -28.29
C LEU A 140 -7.84 -1.70 -27.50
N GLU A 141 -8.74 -2.39 -28.19
CA GLU A 141 -9.49 -3.49 -27.59
C GLU A 141 -8.56 -4.65 -27.25
N SER A 142 -8.91 -5.44 -26.22
CA SER A 142 -8.08 -6.55 -25.74
C SER A 142 -7.64 -7.51 -26.84
N VAL A 143 -8.54 -7.84 -27.79
CA VAL A 143 -8.27 -8.76 -28.91
C VAL A 143 -7.37 -8.17 -29.98
N GLN A 144 -7.21 -6.85 -30.03
CA GLN A 144 -6.36 -6.15 -31.00
C GLN A 144 -4.94 -5.91 -30.45
N ARG A 145 -4.72 -6.10 -29.15
CA ARG A 145 -3.43 -5.86 -28.51
C ARG A 145 -2.44 -6.97 -28.83
N SER A 146 -1.21 -6.59 -29.19
CA SER A 146 -0.08 -7.51 -29.28
C SER A 146 0.29 -8.09 -27.90
N ALA A 147 1.14 -9.11 -27.90
CA ALA A 147 1.68 -9.68 -26.66
C ALA A 147 2.44 -8.63 -25.83
N TYR A 148 3.25 -7.78 -26.47
CA TYR A 148 3.92 -6.65 -25.84
C TYR A 148 2.92 -5.65 -25.25
N GLN A 149 1.91 -5.23 -26.01
CA GLN A 149 0.91 -4.25 -25.56
C GLN A 149 0.11 -4.75 -24.36
N ASN A 150 -0.26 -6.03 -24.35
CA ASN A 150 -0.89 -6.64 -23.18
C ASN A 150 0.06 -6.69 -21.97
N ALA A 151 1.32 -7.08 -22.19
CA ALA A 151 2.30 -7.18 -21.11
C ALA A 151 2.62 -5.82 -20.47
N ILE A 152 2.86 -4.77 -21.28
CA ILE A 152 3.18 -3.43 -20.76
C ILE A 152 1.98 -2.79 -20.06
N LEU A 153 0.76 -3.00 -20.57
CA LEU A 153 -0.46 -2.53 -19.90
C LEU A 153 -0.68 -3.23 -18.56
N ASN A 154 -0.46 -4.54 -18.49
CA ASN A 154 -0.55 -5.28 -17.23
C ASN A 154 0.50 -4.81 -16.21
N LEU A 155 1.73 -4.57 -16.65
CA LEU A 155 2.80 -4.01 -15.80
C LEU A 155 2.42 -2.62 -15.28
N ARG A 156 1.95 -1.72 -16.16
CA ARG A 156 1.45 -0.39 -15.79
C ARG A 156 0.36 -0.47 -14.72
N ASN A 157 -0.65 -1.32 -14.93
CA ASN A 157 -1.77 -1.47 -14.01
C ASN A 157 -1.31 -2.02 -12.65
N ALA A 158 -0.38 -2.96 -12.64
CA ALA A 158 0.20 -3.50 -11.41
C ALA A 158 1.00 -2.44 -10.64
N LEU A 159 1.85 -1.66 -11.33
CA LEU A 159 2.62 -0.56 -10.73
C LEU A 159 1.71 0.55 -10.20
N SER A 160 0.66 0.91 -10.95
CA SER A 160 -0.32 1.90 -10.52
C SER A 160 -1.06 1.43 -9.26
N LEU A 161 -1.55 0.18 -9.25
CA LEU A 161 -2.17 -0.40 -8.06
C LEU A 161 -1.22 -0.34 -6.85
N TYR A 162 0.04 -0.70 -7.04
CA TYR A 162 1.05 -0.65 -5.98
C TYR A 162 1.27 0.77 -5.43
N GLN A 163 1.49 1.76 -6.29
CA GLN A 163 1.65 3.17 -5.88
C GLN A 163 0.43 3.71 -5.13
N ARG A 164 -0.77 3.32 -5.56
CA ARG A 164 -2.02 3.68 -4.88
C ARG A 164 -2.16 3.01 -3.52
N LEU A 165 -1.70 1.77 -3.37
CA LEU A 165 -1.65 1.09 -2.06
C LEU A 165 -0.70 1.81 -1.12
N LYS A 166 0.52 2.17 -1.56
CA LYS A 166 1.50 2.95 -0.76
C LYS A 166 0.91 4.22 -0.17
N ASN A 167 -0.02 4.86 -0.90
CA ASN A 167 -0.67 6.11 -0.54
C ASN A 167 -2.15 5.91 -0.15
N SER A 168 -2.50 4.81 0.51
CA SER A 168 -3.88 4.55 0.94
C SER A 168 -4.18 4.89 2.40
N VAL A 169 -3.20 4.76 3.29
CA VAL A 169 -3.38 4.97 4.75
C VAL A 169 -2.51 6.10 5.31
N GLN A 170 -1.36 6.35 4.70
CA GLN A 170 -0.48 7.48 5.01
C GLN A 170 0.27 7.92 3.75
N PRO A 171 0.80 9.14 3.70
CA PRO A 171 1.65 9.57 2.60
C PRO A 171 2.89 8.68 2.47
N GLU A 172 3.28 8.35 1.24
CA GLU A 172 4.55 7.69 0.98
C GLU A 172 5.72 8.49 1.59
N GLY A 173 6.63 7.80 2.27
CA GLY A 173 7.78 8.41 2.94
C GLY A 173 7.44 9.19 4.23
N ALA A 174 6.22 9.08 4.75
CA ALA A 174 5.93 9.60 6.09
C ALA A 174 6.82 8.90 7.14
N GLU A 175 7.37 9.65 8.10
CA GLU A 175 8.23 9.12 9.18
C GLU A 175 7.57 9.13 10.55
N ASN A 176 7.11 10.27 11.03
CA ASN A 176 6.36 10.38 12.28
C ASN A 176 4.98 10.91 11.97
N PHE A 177 4.16 10.08 11.31
CA PHE A 177 2.88 10.55 10.78
C PHE A 177 1.94 10.96 11.91
N ALA A 178 1.98 10.29 13.07
CA ALA A 178 1.16 10.68 14.22
C ALA A 178 1.52 12.10 14.70
N SER A 179 2.82 12.44 14.71
CA SER A 179 3.27 13.80 15.05
C SER A 179 2.90 14.84 13.98
N GLU A 180 2.95 14.47 12.68
CA GLU A 180 2.46 15.31 11.58
C GLU A 180 0.96 15.63 11.77
N LEU A 181 0.15 14.63 12.13
CA LEU A 181 -1.27 14.80 12.38
C LEU A 181 -1.57 15.70 13.59
N GLU A 182 -0.83 15.54 14.69
CA GLU A 182 -0.97 16.40 15.87
C GLU A 182 -0.60 17.85 15.56
N ALA A 183 0.51 18.07 14.85
CA ALA A 183 0.91 19.41 14.40
C ALA A 183 -0.12 20.03 13.46
N PHE A 184 -0.67 19.24 12.53
CA PHE A 184 -1.73 19.67 11.63
C PHE A 184 -2.99 20.09 12.40
N GLU A 185 -3.52 19.24 13.28
CA GLU A 185 -4.71 19.53 14.09
C GLU A 185 -4.55 20.82 14.91
N ASN A 186 -3.38 21.00 15.55
CA ASN A 186 -3.07 22.19 16.33
C ASN A 186 -2.90 23.47 15.48
N SER A 187 -2.53 23.33 14.20
CA SER A 187 -2.34 24.47 13.29
C SER A 187 -3.64 25.02 12.70
N ILE A 188 -4.69 24.19 12.58
CA ILE A 188 -5.97 24.54 11.94
C ILE A 188 -6.61 25.81 12.53
N PRO A 189 -6.74 25.97 13.87
CA PRO A 189 -7.40 27.16 14.43
C PRO A 189 -6.66 28.47 14.11
N ALA A 190 -5.33 28.45 14.11
CA ALA A 190 -4.52 29.63 13.80
C ALA A 190 -4.62 30.00 12.31
N ALA A 191 -4.56 29.00 11.43
CA ALA A 191 -4.76 29.20 10.00
C ALA A 191 -6.17 29.70 9.66
N GLY A 192 -7.21 29.18 10.33
CA GLY A 192 -8.59 29.65 10.15
C GLY A 192 -8.78 31.12 10.53
N ARG A 193 -8.13 31.59 11.60
CA ARG A 193 -8.11 33.01 11.98
C ARG A 193 -7.38 33.85 10.93
N ALA A 194 -6.19 33.43 10.51
CA ALA A 194 -5.43 34.14 9.48
C ALA A 194 -6.19 34.21 8.14
N ALA A 195 -6.94 33.16 7.78
CA ALA A 195 -7.78 33.14 6.58
C ALA A 195 -8.94 34.14 6.68
N SER A 196 -9.58 34.23 7.84
CA SER A 196 -10.65 35.18 8.12
C SER A 196 -10.15 36.63 8.05
N GLN A 197 -9.00 36.92 8.68
CA GLN A 197 -8.36 38.25 8.64
C GLN A 197 -8.00 38.66 7.21
N ARG A 198 -7.40 37.75 6.44
CA ARG A 198 -7.12 37.97 5.01
C ARG A 198 -8.38 38.30 4.22
N ALA A 199 -9.49 37.59 4.47
CA ALA A 199 -10.76 37.84 3.78
C ALA A 199 -11.39 39.19 4.17
N ALA A 200 -11.16 39.65 5.41
CA ALA A 200 -11.58 40.97 5.89
C ALA A 200 -10.67 42.13 5.43
N GLY A 201 -9.54 41.84 4.77
CA GLY A 201 -8.55 42.84 4.38
C GLY A 201 -7.71 43.36 5.55
N GLU A 202 -7.65 42.62 6.65
CA GLU A 202 -6.84 42.92 7.82
C GLU A 202 -5.41 42.37 7.66
N ASP A 203 -4.48 42.87 8.49
CA ASP A 203 -3.16 42.25 8.61
C ASP A 203 -3.30 40.82 9.15
N PHE A 204 -2.64 39.87 8.49
CA PHE A 204 -2.72 38.46 8.80
C PHE A 204 -1.35 37.80 8.78
N ASP A 205 -1.20 36.72 9.57
CA ASP A 205 0.00 35.91 9.55
C ASP A 205 -0.03 34.94 8.36
N ARG A 206 0.68 35.34 7.28
CA ARG A 206 0.81 34.52 6.07
C ARG A 206 1.50 33.17 6.35
N ALA A 207 2.45 33.12 7.28
CA ALA A 207 3.18 31.89 7.56
C ALA A 207 2.25 30.79 8.09
N LYS A 208 1.24 31.17 8.89
CA LYS A 208 0.22 30.24 9.40
C LYS A 208 -0.67 29.66 8.30
N LEU A 209 -0.91 30.40 7.23
CA LEU A 209 -1.62 29.88 6.05
C LEU A 209 -0.72 28.96 5.23
N ASP A 210 0.51 29.39 4.95
CA ASP A 210 1.44 28.64 4.11
C ASP A 210 1.79 27.27 4.74
N GLU A 211 1.95 27.19 6.08
CA GLU A 211 2.14 25.93 6.84
C GLU A 211 1.03 24.91 6.56
N VAL A 212 -0.23 25.35 6.61
CA VAL A 212 -1.39 24.46 6.42
C VAL A 212 -1.62 24.12 4.94
N VAL A 213 -1.34 25.04 4.02
CA VAL A 213 -1.50 24.81 2.57
C VAL A 213 -0.61 23.66 2.08
N VAL A 214 0.64 23.57 2.57
CA VAL A 214 1.55 22.48 2.20
C VAL A 214 0.97 21.11 2.62
N LEU A 215 0.40 21.04 3.82
CA LEU A 215 -0.23 19.81 4.34
C LEU A 215 -1.51 19.48 3.60
N ILE A 216 -2.34 20.48 3.26
CA ILE A 216 -3.54 20.30 2.43
C ILE A 216 -3.16 19.67 1.09
N GLN A 217 -2.19 20.22 0.37
CA GLN A 217 -1.74 19.67 -0.92
C GLN A 217 -1.22 18.24 -0.80
N ARG A 218 -0.55 17.91 0.31
CA ARG A 218 -0.09 16.57 0.61
C ARG A 218 -1.26 15.60 0.83
N TYR A 219 -2.30 16.03 1.55
CA TYR A 219 -3.48 15.21 1.81
C TYR A 219 -4.44 15.11 0.61
N GLU A 220 -4.47 16.12 -0.27
CA GLU A 220 -5.12 16.04 -1.59
C GLU A 220 -4.51 14.91 -2.41
N ARG A 221 -3.17 14.89 -2.57
CA ARG A 221 -2.48 13.80 -3.26
C ARG A 221 -2.73 12.44 -2.62
N LEU A 222 -2.74 12.36 -1.29
CA LEU A 222 -3.08 11.13 -0.56
C LEU A 222 -4.51 10.67 -0.88
N SER A 223 -5.45 11.59 -0.97
CA SER A 223 -6.84 11.29 -1.32
C SER A 223 -6.98 10.79 -2.75
N GLU A 224 -6.36 11.48 -3.71
CA GLU A 224 -6.38 11.13 -5.14
C GLU A 224 -5.78 9.76 -5.42
N MET A 225 -4.69 9.43 -4.72
CA MET A 225 -3.97 8.16 -4.87
C MET A 225 -4.60 7.00 -4.10
N ALA A 226 -5.54 7.25 -3.19
CA ALA A 226 -6.09 6.21 -2.34
C ALA A 226 -6.73 5.08 -3.17
N TYR A 227 -6.27 3.84 -2.96
CA TYR A 227 -6.99 2.64 -3.42
C TYR A 227 -8.00 2.15 -2.38
N ILE A 228 -7.68 2.36 -1.10
CA ILE A 228 -8.46 1.90 0.05
C ILE A 228 -9.15 3.11 0.69
N LEU A 229 -10.48 3.06 0.83
CA LEU A 229 -11.19 3.96 1.72
C LEU A 229 -11.17 3.32 3.11
N ALA A 230 -10.23 3.77 3.94
CA ALA A 230 -9.91 3.16 5.22
C ALA A 230 -10.68 3.76 6.40
N VAL A 231 -11.38 4.88 6.18
CA VAL A 231 -12.10 5.61 7.23
C VAL A 231 -13.59 5.29 7.15
N PRO A 232 -14.17 4.57 8.13
CA PRO A 232 -15.59 4.28 8.17
C PRO A 232 -16.40 5.54 8.50
N PRO A 233 -17.69 5.59 8.11
CA PRO A 233 -18.58 6.63 8.60
C PRO A 233 -18.84 6.48 10.10
N LEU A 234 -18.99 7.60 10.81
CA LEU A 234 -19.45 7.63 12.20
C LEU A 234 -20.95 7.35 12.34
N GLU A 235 -21.72 7.69 11.31
CA GLU A 235 -23.16 7.49 11.25
C GLU A 235 -23.55 6.29 10.37
N PRO A 236 -24.65 5.56 10.67
CA PRO A 236 -25.05 4.37 9.92
C PRO A 236 -25.22 4.55 8.41
N ASN A 237 -25.62 5.74 7.96
CA ASN A 237 -25.86 6.07 6.54
C ASN A 237 -24.76 6.96 5.94
N GLY A 238 -23.65 7.13 6.65
CA GLY A 238 -22.53 7.95 6.16
C GLY A 238 -21.73 7.26 5.05
N GLN A 239 -20.78 8.02 4.50
CA GLN A 239 -19.90 7.54 3.44
C GLN A 239 -18.55 7.12 4.00
N TRP A 240 -17.91 6.15 3.34
CA TRP A 240 -16.52 5.80 3.61
C TRP A 240 -15.61 6.84 2.97
N HIS A 241 -14.52 7.17 3.66
CA HIS A 241 -13.57 8.17 3.22
C HIS A 241 -12.16 7.57 3.09
N SER A 242 -11.36 8.13 2.18
CA SER A 242 -9.91 7.92 2.20
C SER A 242 -9.32 8.65 3.41
N VAL A 243 -8.10 8.29 3.81
CA VAL A 243 -7.41 9.04 4.87
C VAL A 243 -7.20 10.50 4.47
N GLY A 244 -6.79 10.75 3.22
CA GLY A 244 -6.63 12.11 2.69
C GLY A 244 -7.92 12.93 2.73
N ASP A 245 -9.05 12.39 2.25
CA ASP A 245 -10.34 13.08 2.28
C ASP A 245 -10.80 13.36 3.72
N SER A 246 -10.61 12.40 4.63
CA SER A 246 -10.93 12.59 6.04
C SER A 246 -10.09 13.70 6.69
N LEU A 247 -8.82 13.82 6.32
CA LEU A 247 -7.93 14.88 6.81
C LEU A 247 -8.33 16.26 6.24
N LEU A 248 -8.67 16.34 4.96
CA LEU A 248 -9.15 17.58 4.35
C LEU A 248 -10.45 18.07 5.00
N ARG A 249 -11.37 17.16 5.33
CA ARG A 249 -12.60 17.49 6.08
C ARG A 249 -12.32 18.00 7.48
N SER A 250 -11.26 17.54 8.14
CA SER A 250 -10.90 17.97 9.48
C SER A 250 -10.56 19.46 9.58
N VAL A 251 -10.20 20.11 8.47
CA VAL A 251 -10.01 21.56 8.42
C VAL A 251 -11.32 22.30 8.76
N GLY A 252 -12.46 21.76 8.32
CA GLY A 252 -13.77 22.34 8.60
C GLY A 252 -14.36 21.93 9.96
N THR A 253 -14.10 20.69 10.42
CA THR A 253 -14.63 20.19 11.69
C THR A 253 -13.75 20.53 12.89
N GLY A 254 -12.46 20.84 12.67
CA GLY A 254 -11.46 21.08 13.71
C GLY A 254 -10.91 19.81 14.37
N GLU A 255 -11.37 18.63 13.95
CA GLU A 255 -11.01 17.35 14.58
C GLU A 255 -10.66 16.29 13.53
N ILE A 256 -9.53 15.60 13.72
CA ILE A 256 -9.13 14.47 12.90
C ILE A 256 -9.88 13.21 13.35
N HIS A 257 -10.41 12.46 12.39
CA HIS A 257 -11.13 11.23 12.66
C HIS A 257 -10.27 10.22 13.46
N PRO A 258 -10.78 9.61 14.55
CA PRO A 258 -9.97 8.76 15.44
C PRO A 258 -9.25 7.60 14.74
N VAL A 259 -9.91 6.96 13.77
CA VAL A 259 -9.32 5.87 12.97
C VAL A 259 -8.06 6.33 12.20
N VAL A 260 -8.02 7.57 11.73
CA VAL A 260 -6.84 8.12 11.04
C VAL A 260 -5.66 8.21 12.01
N LYS A 261 -5.90 8.70 13.24
CA LYS A 261 -4.86 8.74 14.30
C LYS A 261 -4.36 7.33 14.65
N GLN A 262 -5.24 6.33 14.68
CA GLN A 262 -4.85 4.94 14.96
C GLN A 262 -3.99 4.33 13.83
N TYR A 263 -4.31 4.61 12.56
CA TYR A 263 -3.45 4.18 11.45
C TYR A 263 -2.06 4.82 11.53
N ALA A 264 -1.98 6.11 11.86
CA ALA A 264 -0.71 6.80 12.01
C ALA A 264 0.14 6.21 13.14
N LEU A 265 -0.45 5.98 14.33
CA LEU A 265 0.25 5.33 15.45
C LEU A 265 0.72 3.91 15.10
N LEU A 266 -0.11 3.14 14.39
CA LEU A 266 0.26 1.81 13.94
C LEU A 266 1.43 1.85 12.95
N GLY A 267 1.39 2.77 11.98
CA GLY A 267 2.43 2.93 10.97
C GLY A 267 3.77 3.41 11.53
N ASP A 268 3.74 4.28 12.54
CA ASP A 268 4.93 4.74 13.24
C ASP A 268 5.52 3.63 14.12
N ALA A 269 4.70 2.79 14.75
CA ALA A 269 5.16 1.67 15.59
C ALA A 269 5.62 0.43 14.79
N TYR A 270 5.20 0.31 13.53
CA TYR A 270 5.51 -0.84 12.68
C TYR A 270 6.93 -0.79 12.08
N ARG A 271 7.54 0.39 12.01
CA ARG A 271 8.89 0.60 11.49
C ARG A 271 9.93 0.58 12.59
#